data_AF-A0A959X738-F1
#
_entry.id   AF-A0A959X738-F1
#
_cell.length_a   1.000
_cell.length_b   1.000
_cell.length_c   1.000
_cell.angle_alpha   90.00
_cell.angle_beta   90.00
_cell.angle_gamma   90.00
#
_symmetry.space_group_name_H-M   'P 1'
#
loop_
_entity.id
_entity.type
_entity.pdbx_description
1 polymer ?
#
loop_
_entity_poly.entity_id
_entity_poly.type
_entity_poly.pdbx_seq_one_letter_code
_entity_poly.pdbx_strand_id
1 'polypeptide(L)'
;MAQVAMVMNLDKCIGCHTCSVTCKQAWTNRAGTEYVWFNNVETRPGQGYPRTYEDQEKWQGGWVRTKSGRLKLRSGGRFKKLLSIFASPVQPGMDDYYEPWTYDYENLITAPLGDDFPVARPKSLVTGQNMAIGASANWDDSLGGVEATEQGDPI
;
A
#
# COMPACT_ATOMS: atom_id res chain seq x y z
N MET A 1 20.83 27.68 -0.90
CA MET A 1 19.74 26.77 -1.33
C MET A 1 18.64 26.85 -0.30
N ALA A 2 17.39 26.99 -0.70
CA ALA A 2 16.24 26.97 0.21
C ALA A 2 15.36 25.76 -0.12
N GLN A 3 14.85 25.09 0.91
CA GLN A 3 13.98 23.93 0.79
C GLN A 3 12.80 24.08 1.75
N VAL A 4 11.59 23.85 1.27
CA VAL A 4 10.40 23.78 2.12
C VAL A 4 10.36 22.41 2.79
N ALA A 5 10.18 22.37 4.11
CA ALA A 5 10.10 21.16 4.91
C ALA A 5 8.72 21.02 5.56
N MET A 6 8.41 19.81 6.02
CA MET A 6 7.15 19.48 6.68
C MET A 6 7.45 18.91 8.08
N VAL A 7 6.60 19.25 9.04
CA VAL A 7 6.61 18.66 10.38
C VAL A 7 5.22 18.09 10.65
N MET A 8 5.17 16.84 11.12
CA MET A 8 3.94 16.17 11.52
C MET A 8 3.97 15.95 13.04
N ASN A 9 3.06 16.58 13.78
CA ASN A 9 2.95 16.39 15.22
C ASN A 9 2.07 15.17 15.52
N LEU A 10 2.70 14.05 15.87
CA LEU A 10 2.00 12.78 16.13
C LEU A 10 1.10 12.84 17.37
N ASP A 11 1.39 13.70 18.35
CA ASP A 11 0.52 13.92 19.53
C ASP A 11 -0.84 14.54 19.16
N LYS A 12 -0.90 15.24 18.02
CA LYS A 12 -2.14 15.82 17.49
C LYS A 12 -2.71 15.03 16.31
N CYS A 13 -2.07 13.93 15.93
CA CYS A 13 -2.60 13.05 14.89
C CYS A 13 -3.80 12.29 15.43
N ILE A 14 -4.91 12.32 14.69
CA ILE A 14 -6.15 11.62 15.06
C ILE A 14 -6.48 10.46 14.12
N GLY A 15 -5.56 10.08 13.23
CA GLY A 15 -5.76 8.95 12.32
C GLY A 15 -6.97 9.06 11.39
N CYS A 16 -7.38 10.27 10.98
CA CYS A 16 -8.65 10.46 10.26
C CYS A 16 -8.59 10.24 8.74
N HIS A 17 -7.41 9.99 8.17
CA HIS A 17 -7.20 9.73 6.72
C HIS A 17 -7.61 10.85 5.74
N THR A 18 -8.03 12.04 6.21
CA THR A 18 -8.40 13.17 5.34
C THR A 18 -7.27 13.59 4.38
N CYS A 19 -6.02 13.54 4.84
CA CYS A 19 -4.85 13.84 4.03
C CYS A 19 -4.67 12.83 2.88
N SER A 20 -4.99 11.55 3.12
CA SER A 20 -4.94 10.48 2.13
C SER A 20 -6.01 10.65 1.06
N VAL A 21 -7.26 10.89 1.46
CA VAL A 21 -8.38 11.06 0.53
C VAL A 21 -8.18 12.29 -0.36
N THR A 22 -7.80 13.43 0.20
CA THR A 22 -7.56 14.66 -0.59
C THR A 22 -6.44 14.47 -1.60
N CYS A 23 -5.34 13.82 -1.21
CA CYS A 23 -4.25 13.46 -2.12
C CYS A 23 -4.72 12.51 -3.23
N LYS A 24 -5.48 11.47 -2.88
CA LYS A 24 -6.03 10.48 -3.82
C LYS A 24 -6.88 11.13 -4.90
N GLN A 25 -7.82 11.97 -4.49
CA GLN A 25 -8.74 12.63 -5.41
C GLN A 25 -8.04 13.62 -6.34
N ALA A 26 -7.02 14.31 -5.85
CA ALA A 26 -6.28 15.26 -6.67
C ALA A 26 -5.31 14.57 -7.65
N TRP A 27 -4.69 13.44 -7.28
CA TRP A 27 -3.50 12.95 -7.97
C TRP A 27 -3.55 11.50 -8.49
N THR A 28 -4.17 10.57 -7.76
CA THR A 28 -4.07 9.12 -8.04
C THR A 28 -5.44 8.43 -8.19
N ASN A 29 -6.43 9.14 -8.73
CA ASN A 29 -7.78 8.64 -9.01
C ASN A 29 -7.96 7.99 -10.40
N ARG A 30 -6.86 7.78 -11.14
CA ARG A 30 -6.88 7.22 -12.50
C ARG A 30 -6.51 5.73 -12.50
N ALA A 31 -7.00 5.01 -13.51
CA ALA A 31 -6.65 3.62 -13.78
C ALA A 31 -5.12 3.42 -13.88
N GLY A 32 -4.60 2.36 -13.27
CA GLY A 32 -3.17 2.08 -13.05
C GLY A 32 -2.60 2.71 -11.78
N THR A 33 -3.34 3.57 -11.09
CA THR A 33 -2.90 4.23 -9.83
C THR A 33 -3.96 4.19 -8.73
N GLU A 34 -5.06 3.48 -8.94
CA GLU A 34 -6.15 3.28 -7.98
C GLU A 34 -5.69 2.58 -6.69
N TYR A 35 -4.67 1.73 -6.75
CA TYR A 35 -4.06 1.16 -5.56
C TYR A 35 -3.07 2.12 -4.88
N VAL A 36 -2.55 3.13 -5.59
CA VAL A 36 -1.48 4.02 -5.11
C VAL A 36 -2.00 5.13 -4.20
N TRP A 37 -1.45 5.20 -2.99
CA TRP A 37 -1.65 6.27 -2.01
C TRP A 37 -0.33 7.01 -1.77
N PHE A 38 -0.15 8.18 -2.37
CA PHE A 38 1.07 8.98 -2.14
C PHE A 38 1.17 9.49 -0.69
N ASN A 39 0.03 9.77 -0.07
CA ASN A 39 -0.08 10.06 1.34
C ASN A 39 -0.97 9.00 1.99
N ASN A 40 -0.40 8.14 2.82
CA ASN A 40 -1.10 7.12 3.58
C ASN A 40 -0.89 7.34 5.08
N VAL A 41 -1.81 6.82 5.89
CA VAL A 41 -1.75 6.83 7.35
C VAL A 41 -1.81 5.39 7.81
N GLU A 42 -0.98 5.04 8.78
CA GLU A 42 -0.86 3.67 9.30
C GLU A 42 -1.04 3.68 10.82
N THR A 43 -1.75 2.68 11.34
CA THR A 43 -1.82 2.43 12.79
C THR A 43 -0.60 1.64 13.23
N ARG A 44 -0.08 1.92 14.43
CA ARG A 44 1.03 1.18 15.04
C ARG A 44 0.62 0.51 16.35
N PRO A 45 1.13 -0.70 16.65
CA PRO A 45 1.96 -1.57 15.78
C PRO A 45 1.20 -2.08 14.54
N GLY A 46 1.92 -2.36 13.44
CA GLY A 46 1.32 -2.78 12.18
C GLY A 46 2.33 -2.91 11.02
N GLN A 47 1.96 -3.67 9.98
CA GLN A 47 2.86 -3.95 8.85
C GLN A 47 2.99 -2.79 7.85
N GLY A 48 2.09 -1.82 7.90
CA GLY A 48 2.11 -0.64 7.02
C GLY A 48 1.75 -0.91 5.56
N TYR A 49 2.06 0.06 4.70
CA TYR A 49 1.68 0.06 3.29
C TYR A 49 2.84 0.54 2.37
N PRO A 50 3.38 -0.29 1.47
CA PRO A 50 3.12 -1.73 1.34
C PRO A 50 3.53 -2.49 2.59
N ARG A 51 2.96 -3.69 2.80
CA ARG A 51 3.23 -4.50 3.98
C ARG A 51 4.72 -4.72 4.16
N THR A 52 5.19 -4.54 5.38
CA THR A 52 6.58 -4.69 5.84
C THR A 52 7.57 -3.75 5.15
N TYR A 53 7.16 -2.58 4.63
CA TYR A 53 8.05 -1.70 3.86
C TYR A 53 9.33 -1.27 4.62
N GLU A 54 9.32 -1.34 5.95
CA GLU A 54 10.45 -0.99 6.81
C GLU A 54 11.52 -2.10 6.89
N ASP A 55 11.18 -3.35 6.53
CA ASP A 55 12.15 -4.45 6.44
C ASP A 55 13.10 -4.24 5.24
N GLN A 56 14.25 -3.61 5.52
CA GLN A 56 15.27 -3.37 4.51
C GLN A 56 16.13 -4.60 4.22
N GLU A 57 16.02 -5.70 4.97
CA GLU A 57 16.65 -6.96 4.60
C GLU A 57 15.90 -7.58 3.40
N LYS A 58 14.57 -7.54 3.42
CA LYS A 58 13.69 -7.90 2.29
C LYS A 58 13.76 -6.89 1.16
N TRP A 59 13.43 -5.62 1.40
CA TRP A 59 13.19 -4.62 0.36
C TRP A 59 14.42 -3.93 -0.21
N GLN A 60 15.55 -4.02 0.51
CA GLN A 60 16.84 -3.46 0.07
C GLN A 60 16.79 -1.96 -0.31
N GLY A 61 15.94 -1.18 0.36
CA GLY A 61 15.86 0.27 0.21
C GLY A 61 17.02 1.01 0.87
N GLY A 62 17.16 2.29 0.52
CA GLY A 62 18.14 3.20 1.12
C GLY A 62 19.60 2.89 0.82
N TRP A 63 20.46 3.38 1.71
CA TRP A 63 21.93 3.36 1.59
C TRP A 63 22.56 2.62 2.75
N VAL A 64 23.72 2.01 2.51
CA VAL A 64 24.57 1.44 3.56
C VAL A 64 25.96 2.03 3.49
N ARG A 65 26.57 2.23 4.66
CA ARG A 65 27.93 2.75 4.78
C ARG A 65 28.94 1.62 4.65
N THR A 66 29.93 1.81 3.79
CA THR A 66 31.04 0.86 3.60
C THR A 66 32.09 1.04 4.70
N LYS A 67 32.98 0.05 4.87
CA LYS A 67 34.12 0.13 5.80
C LYS A 67 35.03 1.33 5.52
N SER A 68 35.11 1.77 4.26
CA SER A 68 35.88 2.96 3.84
C SER A 68 35.11 4.28 4.05
N GLY A 69 33.93 4.26 4.66
CA GLY A 69 33.10 5.44 4.92
C GLY A 69 32.22 5.92 3.76
N ARG A 70 32.33 5.33 2.56
CA ARG A 70 31.51 5.69 1.39
C ARG A 70 30.11 5.09 1.47
N LEU A 71 29.12 5.74 0.87
CA LEU A 71 27.76 5.22 0.72
C LEU A 71 27.64 4.31 -0.52
N LYS A 72 26.89 3.22 -0.38
CA LYS A 72 26.44 2.37 -1.49
C LYS A 72 24.95 2.07 -1.33
N LEU A 73 24.22 1.92 -2.44
CA LEU A 73 22.83 1.48 -2.40
C LEU A 73 22.76 0.07 -1.79
N ARG A 74 21.77 -0.16 -0.93
CA ARG A 74 21.56 -1.49 -0.33
C ARG A 74 21.22 -2.55 -1.39
N SER A 75 20.39 -2.17 -2.36
CA SER A 75 20.04 -3.02 -3.51
C SER A 75 21.19 -3.31 -4.49
N GLY A 76 22.37 -2.70 -4.28
CA GLY A 76 23.60 -3.00 -5.01
C GLY A 76 24.08 -1.89 -5.95
N GLY A 77 25.30 -2.05 -6.46
CA GLY A 77 25.94 -1.09 -7.36
C GLY A 77 25.36 -1.09 -8.78
N ARG A 78 25.88 -0.21 -9.63
CA ARG A 78 25.42 0.00 -11.01
C ARG A 78 25.34 -1.29 -11.83
N PHE A 79 26.34 -2.19 -11.70
CA PHE A 79 26.38 -3.44 -12.43
C PHE A 79 25.28 -4.43 -12.01
N LYS A 80 25.05 -4.60 -10.69
CA LYS A 80 23.97 -5.46 -10.19
C LYS A 80 22.60 -4.96 -10.68
N LYS A 81 22.39 -3.64 -10.65
CA LYS A 81 21.15 -3.01 -11.15
C LYS A 81 20.95 -3.22 -12.65
N LEU A 82 22.01 -3.15 -13.45
CA LEU A 82 21.94 -3.41 -14.89
C LEU A 82 21.52 -4.87 -15.17
N LEU A 83 22.10 -5.83 -14.43
CA LEU A 83 21.73 -7.24 -14.58
C LEU A 83 20.31 -7.55 -14.10
N SER A 84 19.77 -6.77 -13.18
CA SER A 84 18.42 -6.96 -12.62
C SER A 84 17.34 -6.07 -13.24
N ILE A 85 17.62 -5.40 -14.37
CA ILE A 85 16.67 -4.43 -14.95
C ILE A 85 15.42 -5.10 -15.53
N PHE A 86 15.56 -6.30 -16.09
CA PHE A 86 14.45 -7.03 -16.72
C PHE A 86 13.53 -7.72 -15.71
N ALA A 87 14.04 -8.00 -14.51
CA ALA A 87 13.28 -8.55 -13.40
C ALA A 87 13.94 -8.12 -12.09
N SER A 88 13.35 -7.15 -11.41
CA SER A 88 13.86 -6.68 -10.13
C SER A 88 13.49 -7.68 -9.03
N PRO A 89 14.46 -8.28 -8.31
CA PRO A 89 14.19 -9.30 -7.29
C PRO A 89 13.61 -8.74 -5.99
N VAL A 90 13.56 -7.42 -5.85
CA VAL A 90 13.13 -6.71 -4.63
C VAL A 90 11.94 -5.77 -4.89
N GLN A 91 11.32 -5.88 -6.06
CA GLN A 91 10.16 -5.07 -6.39
C GLN A 91 8.93 -5.59 -5.62
N PRO A 92 8.25 -4.75 -4.81
CA PRO A 92 6.98 -5.15 -4.20
C PRO A 92 5.93 -5.42 -5.28
N GLY A 93 5.22 -6.54 -5.12
CA GLY A 93 4.13 -6.95 -5.98
C GLY A 93 2.81 -6.32 -5.55
N MET A 94 1.74 -6.59 -6.30
CA MET A 94 0.40 -6.08 -5.96
C MET A 94 -0.08 -6.61 -4.59
N ASP A 95 0.24 -7.86 -4.26
CA ASP A 95 -0.17 -8.51 -3.01
C ASP A 95 0.51 -7.90 -1.76
N ASP A 96 1.68 -7.26 -1.92
CA ASP A 96 2.31 -6.50 -0.84
C ASP A 96 1.58 -5.17 -0.58
N TYR A 97 0.82 -4.67 -1.57
CA TYR A 97 -0.08 -3.52 -1.41
C TYR A 97 -1.50 -4.01 -1.10
N TYR A 98 -2.31 -4.16 -2.15
CA TYR A 98 -3.62 -4.83 -2.21
C TYR A 98 -4.09 -4.84 -3.66
N GLU A 99 -4.92 -5.81 -4.04
CA GLU A 99 -5.62 -5.76 -5.33
C GLU A 99 -6.77 -4.73 -5.23
N PRO A 100 -6.77 -3.66 -6.03
CA PRO A 100 -7.82 -2.65 -5.97
C PRO A 100 -9.16 -3.20 -6.45
N TRP A 101 -10.25 -2.84 -5.78
CA TRP A 101 -11.60 -3.33 -6.10
C TRP A 101 -12.63 -2.21 -6.17
N THR A 102 -13.75 -2.52 -6.82
CA THR A 102 -14.99 -1.74 -6.81
C THR A 102 -16.16 -2.68 -6.51
N TYR A 103 -17.40 -2.20 -6.60
CA TYR A 103 -18.59 -3.01 -6.36
C TYR A 103 -19.57 -2.94 -7.53
N ASP A 104 -20.33 -4.02 -7.72
CA ASP A 104 -21.41 -4.09 -8.70
C ASP A 104 -22.66 -3.35 -8.22
N TYR A 105 -22.57 -2.03 -8.15
CA TYR A 105 -23.67 -1.18 -7.67
C TYR A 105 -24.91 -1.25 -8.59
N GLU A 106 -24.72 -1.50 -9.88
CA GLU A 106 -25.82 -1.58 -10.85
C GLU A 106 -26.79 -2.72 -10.52
N ASN A 107 -26.28 -3.85 -10.04
CA ASN A 107 -27.10 -4.98 -9.58
C ASN A 107 -28.13 -4.59 -8.51
N LEU A 108 -27.90 -3.54 -7.72
CA LEU A 108 -28.86 -3.09 -6.70
C LEU A 108 -30.14 -2.48 -7.29
N ILE A 109 -30.09 -2.02 -8.54
CA ILE A 109 -31.22 -1.34 -9.20
C ILE A 109 -31.73 -2.10 -10.43
N THR A 110 -30.93 -2.99 -11.01
CA THR A 110 -31.29 -3.75 -12.23
C THR A 110 -31.58 -5.23 -11.97
N ALA A 111 -31.39 -5.75 -10.75
CA ALA A 111 -31.59 -7.15 -10.47
C ALA A 111 -33.03 -7.59 -10.81
N PRO A 112 -33.19 -8.75 -11.47
CA PRO A 112 -34.51 -9.32 -11.73
C PRO A 112 -35.17 -9.73 -10.41
N LEU A 113 -36.50 -9.86 -10.44
CA LEU A 113 -37.25 -10.43 -9.32
C LEU A 113 -36.74 -11.85 -9.03
N GLY A 114 -36.42 -12.12 -7.78
CA GLY A 114 -35.96 -13.42 -7.29
C GLY A 114 -36.22 -13.57 -5.80
N ASP A 115 -35.85 -14.72 -5.25
CA ASP A 115 -36.08 -15.06 -3.84
C ASP A 115 -35.04 -14.42 -2.90
N ASP A 116 -33.87 -14.05 -3.43
CA ASP A 116 -32.77 -13.45 -2.67
C ASP A 116 -32.67 -11.94 -2.89
N PHE A 117 -32.20 -11.22 -1.86
CA PHE A 117 -31.91 -9.80 -1.97
C PHE A 117 -30.69 -9.53 -2.87
N PRO A 118 -30.75 -8.56 -3.79
CA PRO A 118 -29.59 -8.19 -4.59
C PRO A 118 -28.51 -7.56 -3.70
N VAL A 119 -27.26 -7.92 -3.97
CA VAL A 119 -26.08 -7.39 -3.29
C VAL A 119 -25.09 -6.83 -4.30
N ALA A 120 -24.36 -5.78 -3.92
CA ALA A 120 -23.26 -5.26 -4.70
C ALA A 120 -22.00 -6.08 -4.38
N ARG A 121 -21.68 -7.07 -5.22
CA ARG A 121 -20.50 -7.92 -5.02
C ARG A 121 -19.22 -7.15 -5.36
N PRO A 122 -18.12 -7.36 -4.61
CA PRO A 122 -16.82 -6.79 -4.94
C PRO A 122 -16.27 -7.37 -6.24
N LYS A 123 -15.77 -6.50 -7.11
CA LYS A 123 -15.11 -6.83 -8.37
C LYS A 123 -13.71 -6.24 -8.40
N SER A 124 -12.75 -7.04 -8.85
CA SER A 124 -11.38 -6.59 -9.07
C SER A 124 -11.33 -5.50 -10.15
N LEU A 125 -10.62 -4.40 -9.89
CA LEU A 125 -10.34 -3.37 -10.89
C LEU A 125 -9.23 -3.80 -11.87
N VAL A 126 -8.51 -4.90 -11.56
CA VAL A 126 -7.47 -5.46 -12.42
C VAL A 126 -8.05 -6.47 -13.42
N THR A 127 -8.88 -7.40 -12.94
CA THR A 127 -9.40 -8.52 -13.74
C THR A 127 -10.88 -8.39 -14.13
N GLY A 128 -11.63 -7.50 -13.46
CA GLY A 128 -13.09 -7.36 -13.62
C GLY A 128 -13.90 -8.51 -13.01
N GLN A 129 -13.24 -9.53 -12.45
CA GLN A 129 -13.89 -10.71 -11.88
C GLN A 129 -14.37 -10.45 -10.46
N ASN A 130 -15.36 -11.25 -10.02
CA ASN A 130 -15.75 -11.28 -8.61
C ASN A 130 -14.57 -11.77 -7.76
N MET A 131 -14.36 -11.12 -6.61
CA MET A 131 -13.25 -11.45 -5.71
C MET A 131 -13.68 -11.45 -4.25
N ALA A 132 -12.91 -12.08 -3.37
CA ALA A 132 -13.01 -11.86 -1.94
C ALA A 132 -11.96 -10.82 -1.52
N ILE A 133 -12.35 -9.84 -0.71
CA ILE A 133 -11.42 -8.81 -0.21
C ILE A 133 -10.59 -9.44 0.91
N GLY A 134 -9.27 -9.54 0.73
CA GLY A 134 -8.35 -10.12 1.72
C GLY A 134 -7.32 -9.14 2.30
N ALA A 135 -7.15 -7.97 1.70
CA ALA A 135 -6.21 -6.94 2.14
C ALA A 135 -6.65 -5.56 1.61
N SER A 136 -6.15 -4.50 2.24
CA SER A 136 -6.32 -3.12 1.79
C SER A 136 -5.15 -2.24 2.22
N ALA A 137 -5.10 -1.00 1.72
CA ALA A 137 -4.09 -0.02 2.12
C ALA A 137 -4.10 0.35 3.61
N ASN A 138 -5.19 0.07 4.33
CA ASN A 138 -5.34 0.38 5.76
C ASN A 138 -6.06 -0.77 6.48
N TRP A 139 -5.60 -2.00 6.22
CA TRP A 139 -6.25 -3.23 6.72
C TRP A 139 -6.19 -3.36 8.26
N ASP A 140 -5.11 -2.86 8.87
CA ASP A 140 -4.82 -2.99 10.29
C ASP A 140 -5.24 -1.73 11.10
N ASP A 141 -6.18 -0.93 10.56
CA ASP A 141 -6.64 0.31 11.20
C ASP A 141 -7.16 0.06 12.61
N SER A 142 -6.84 0.96 13.54
CA SER A 142 -7.35 0.90 14.92
C SER A 142 -7.09 -0.46 15.61
N LEU A 143 -5.94 -1.07 15.29
CA LEU A 143 -5.50 -2.38 15.79
C LEU A 143 -6.35 -3.56 15.27
N GLY A 144 -7.07 -3.39 14.16
CA GLY A 144 -7.83 -4.45 13.51
C GLY A 144 -6.94 -5.63 13.13
N GLY A 145 -7.18 -6.81 13.72
CA GLY A 145 -6.41 -8.01 13.42
C GLY A 145 -4.98 -8.02 13.98
N VAL A 146 -4.64 -7.10 14.89
CA VAL A 146 -3.29 -6.95 15.47
C VAL A 146 -2.75 -8.24 16.08
N GLU A 147 -3.60 -9.05 16.74
CA GLU A 147 -3.19 -10.33 17.33
C GLU A 147 -2.59 -11.31 16.31
N ALA A 148 -2.99 -11.19 15.03
CA ALA A 148 -2.48 -12.01 13.95
C ALA A 148 -1.29 -11.37 13.20
N THR A 149 -1.20 -10.03 13.19
CA THR A 149 -0.25 -9.30 12.32
C THR A 149 0.90 -8.65 13.06
N GLU A 150 0.79 -8.40 14.37
CA GLU A 150 1.79 -7.68 15.17
C GLU A 150 3.17 -8.34 15.16
N GLN A 151 3.21 -9.68 15.14
CA GLN A 151 4.46 -10.44 15.11
C GLN A 151 5.25 -10.22 13.82
N GLY A 152 4.59 -9.68 12.78
CA GLY A 152 5.21 -9.31 11.52
C GLY A 152 5.50 -7.82 11.36
N ASP A 153 5.27 -6.98 12.38
CA ASP A 153 5.79 -5.60 12.38
C ASP A 153 7.33 -5.67 12.44
N PRO A 154 8.06 -5.11 11.47
CA PRO A 154 9.52 -5.16 11.44
C PRO A 154 10.21 -4.26 12.48
N ILE A 155 9.47 -3.48 13.28
CA ILE A 155 9.97 -2.63 14.36
C ILE A 155 9.76 -3.31 15.72
#